data_AF-A0AA88LW80-F1
#
_entry.id   AF-A0AA88LW80-F1
#
_cell.length_a   1.000
_cell.length_b   1.000
_cell.length_c   1.000
_cell.angle_alpha   90.00
_cell.angle_beta   90.00
_cell.angle_gamma   90.00
#
_symmetry.space_group_name_H-M   'P 1'
#
loop_
_entity.id
_entity.type
_entity.pdbx_description
1 polymer ?
#
loop_
_entity_poly.entity_id
_entity_poly.type
_entity_poly.pdbx_seq_one_letter_code
_entity_poly.pdbx_strand_id
1 'polypeptide(L)'
;MEQIQQSFDMLTLSEESECRSRLVSQRSETHRLRFRSLTLGEVGDPFSYVQQLQTECQGWLLADSHDARRIVETVVMEQFLKQLPEVTAHWVRDNQPATLNEAIYFVERHRSSIVVSPH
;
A
#
# COMPACT_ATOMS: atom_id res chain seq x y z
N MET A 1 -37.03 -1.27 15.91
CA MET A 1 -36.54 -1.48 14.54
C MET A 1 -35.41 -0.53 14.18
N GLU A 2 -35.38 0.70 14.71
CA GLU A 2 -34.35 1.72 14.43
C GLU A 2 -32.90 1.33 14.83
N GLN A 3 -32.74 0.62 15.95
CA GLN A 3 -31.42 0.12 16.40
C GLN A 3 -30.78 -0.89 15.44
N ILE A 4 -31.59 -1.70 14.75
CA ILE A 4 -31.10 -2.71 13.81
C ILE A 4 -30.66 -2.03 12.51
N GLN A 5 -31.40 -1.01 12.07
CA GLN A 5 -31.06 -0.22 10.90
C GLN A 5 -29.74 0.55 11.10
N GLN A 6 -29.56 1.21 12.25
CA GLN A 6 -28.31 1.92 12.58
C GLN A 6 -27.08 0.98 12.65
N SER A 7 -27.29 -0.24 13.14
CA SER A 7 -26.24 -1.27 13.19
C SER A 7 -25.82 -1.71 11.78
N PHE A 8 -26.81 -1.87 10.88
CA PHE A 8 -26.58 -2.22 9.48
C PHE A 8 -25.89 -1.09 8.73
N ASP A 9 -26.34 0.16 8.90
CA ASP A 9 -25.73 1.34 8.27
C ASP A 9 -24.26 1.55 8.71
N MET A 10 -23.94 1.26 9.98
CA MET A 10 -22.57 1.37 10.51
C MET A 10 -21.63 0.26 10.01
N LEU A 11 -22.15 -0.95 9.81
CA LEU A 11 -21.42 -2.06 9.18
C LEU A 11 -21.15 -1.76 7.70
N THR A 12 -22.15 -1.26 6.96
CA THR A 12 -21.96 -0.88 5.55
C THR A 12 -20.96 0.27 5.38
N LEU A 13 -20.96 1.27 6.28
CA LEU A 13 -19.97 2.36 6.25
C LEU A 13 -18.55 1.86 6.60
N SER A 14 -18.41 0.86 7.48
CA SER A 14 -17.11 0.21 7.76
C SER A 14 -16.62 -0.57 6.56
N GLU A 15 -17.47 -1.38 5.93
CA GLU A 15 -17.10 -2.18 4.76
C GLU A 15 -16.77 -1.32 3.53
N GLU A 16 -17.52 -0.23 3.30
CA GLU A 16 -17.23 0.72 2.23
C GLU A 16 -15.95 1.52 2.47
N SER A 17 -15.67 1.91 3.72
CA SER A 17 -14.44 2.62 4.07
C SER A 17 -13.20 1.71 4.02
N GLU A 18 -13.33 0.43 4.37
CA GLU A 18 -12.29 -0.58 4.19
C GLU A 18 -12.03 -0.84 2.70
N CYS A 19 -13.08 -1.01 1.88
CA CYS A 19 -12.96 -1.16 0.43
C CYS A 19 -12.30 0.07 -0.22
N ARG A 20 -12.69 1.29 0.20
CA ARG A 20 -12.04 2.52 -0.25
C ARG A 20 -10.58 2.56 0.12
N SER A 21 -10.24 2.18 1.35
CA SER A 21 -8.87 2.19 1.85
C SER A 21 -7.99 1.20 1.08
N ARG A 22 -8.51 0.01 0.76
CA ARG A 22 -7.84 -0.99 -0.09
C ARG A 22 -7.65 -0.50 -1.53
N LEU A 23 -8.65 0.17 -2.12
CA LEU A 23 -8.53 0.74 -3.46
C LEU A 23 -7.50 1.89 -3.50
N VAL A 24 -7.45 2.71 -2.46
CA VAL A 24 -6.44 3.78 -2.32
C VAL A 24 -5.03 3.18 -2.20
N SER A 25 -4.86 2.13 -1.40
CA SER A 25 -3.59 1.41 -1.26
C SER A 25 -3.13 0.78 -2.59
N GLN A 26 -4.03 0.11 -3.32
CA GLN A 26 -3.73 -0.48 -4.63
C GLN A 26 -3.36 0.56 -5.69
N ARG A 27 -4.06 1.70 -5.71
CA ARG A 27 -3.74 2.81 -6.63
C ARG A 27 -2.39 3.43 -6.29
N SER A 28 -2.11 3.67 -5.01
CA SER A 28 -0.82 4.16 -4.53
C SER A 28 0.33 3.22 -4.92
N GLU A 29 0.16 1.90 -4.74
CA GLU A 29 1.17 0.91 -5.12
C GLU A 29 1.39 0.87 -6.65
N THR A 30 0.33 1.01 -7.45
CA THR A 30 0.46 1.09 -8.91
C THR A 30 1.31 2.29 -9.34
N HIS A 31 1.06 3.46 -8.74
CA HIS A 31 1.85 4.67 -8.97
C HIS A 31 3.31 4.52 -8.54
N ARG A 32 3.55 3.85 -7.41
CA ARG A 32 4.92 3.53 -6.94
C ARG A 32 5.70 2.73 -7.98
N LEU A 33 5.07 1.68 -8.52
CA LEU A 33 5.71 0.80 -9.50
C LEU A 33 6.04 1.55 -10.79
N ARG A 34 5.12 2.39 -11.28
CA ARG A 34 5.35 3.26 -12.44
C ARG A 34 6.46 4.27 -12.19
N PHE A 35 6.43 4.96 -11.05
CA PHE A 35 7.47 5.90 -10.64
C PHE A 35 8.87 5.28 -10.69
N ARG A 36 9.01 4.02 -10.24
CA ARG A 36 10.29 3.30 -10.23
C ARG A 36 10.66 2.63 -11.55
N SER A 37 9.69 2.39 -12.42
CA SER A 37 9.89 1.76 -13.74
C SER A 37 10.10 2.78 -14.86
N LEU A 38 9.75 4.05 -14.64
CA LEU A 38 9.96 5.13 -15.60
C LEU A 38 11.44 5.23 -15.98
N THR A 39 11.71 5.20 -17.28
CA THR A 39 13.05 5.43 -17.84
C THR A 39 13.05 6.65 -18.75
N LEU A 40 14.13 7.43 -18.70
CA LEU A 40 14.27 8.65 -19.52
C LEU A 40 14.18 8.35 -21.02
N GLY A 41 14.63 7.16 -21.45
CA GLY A 41 14.59 6.72 -22.83
C GLY A 41 13.18 6.52 -23.38
N GLU A 42 12.20 6.16 -22.53
CA GLU A 42 10.80 5.99 -22.95
C GLU A 42 10.07 7.32 -23.14
N VAL A 43 10.47 8.36 -22.40
CA VAL A 43 9.79 9.67 -22.43
C VAL A 43 10.43 10.63 -23.44
N GLY A 44 11.69 10.39 -23.83
CA GLY A 44 12.39 11.09 -24.91
C GLY A 44 12.84 12.52 -24.59
N ASP A 45 12.10 13.23 -23.73
CA ASP A 45 12.38 14.60 -23.30
C ASP A 45 12.52 14.69 -21.77
N PRO A 46 13.59 15.31 -21.23
CA PRO A 46 13.84 15.39 -19.79
C PRO A 46 12.79 16.19 -19.03
N PHE A 47 12.17 17.22 -19.64
CA PHE A 47 11.10 17.98 -18.98
C PHE A 47 9.87 17.11 -18.79
N SER A 48 9.46 16.41 -19.85
CA SER A 48 8.34 15.47 -19.84
C SER A 48 8.58 14.30 -18.88
N TYR A 49 9.82 13.82 -18.77
CA TYR A 49 10.22 12.78 -17.82
C TYR A 49 10.05 13.22 -16.36
N VAL A 50 10.53 14.43 -16.03
CA VAL A 50 10.34 14.99 -14.68
C VAL A 50 8.87 15.22 -14.37
N GLN A 51 8.08 15.68 -15.34
CA GLN A 51 6.64 15.87 -15.16
C GLN A 51 5.93 14.54 -14.85
N GLN A 52 6.24 13.47 -15.58
CA GLN A 52 5.68 12.14 -15.31
C GLN A 52 6.13 11.58 -13.96
N LEU A 53 7.42 11.75 -13.60
CA LEU A 53 7.91 11.37 -12.26
C LEU A 53 7.14 12.10 -11.16
N GLN A 54 6.85 13.38 -11.32
CA GLN A 54 6.07 14.14 -10.34
C GLN A 54 4.64 13.62 -10.23
N THR A 55 3.97 13.35 -11.34
CA THR A 55 2.60 12.79 -11.34
C THR A 55 2.55 11.42 -10.64
N GLU A 56 3.47 10.51 -10.98
CA GLU A 56 3.51 9.19 -10.36
C GLU A 56 3.93 9.27 -8.88
N CYS A 57 4.84 10.18 -8.51
CA CYS A 57 5.21 10.42 -7.11
C CYS A 57 4.05 10.98 -6.29
N GLN A 58 3.31 11.95 -6.83
CA GLN A 58 2.12 12.52 -6.18
C GLN A 58 1.02 11.47 -6.01
N GLY A 59 0.77 10.64 -7.03
CA GLY A 59 -0.20 9.54 -6.95
C GLY A 59 0.22 8.44 -5.98
N TRP A 60 1.52 8.19 -5.83
CA TRP A 60 2.05 7.24 -4.86
C TRP A 60 1.93 7.76 -3.42
N LEU A 61 2.45 8.97 -3.17
CA LEU A 61 2.52 9.55 -1.82
C LEU A 61 1.23 10.26 -1.41
N LEU A 62 0.27 10.41 -2.33
CA LEU A 62 -0.98 11.16 -2.15
C LEU A 62 -0.72 12.52 -1.48
N ALA A 63 0.33 13.20 -1.96
CA ALA A 63 0.96 14.34 -1.29
C ALA A 63 0.02 15.53 -1.06
N ASP A 64 -1.00 15.70 -1.91
CA ASP A 64 -2.04 16.74 -1.77
C ASP A 64 -3.05 16.46 -0.65
N SER A 65 -3.14 15.23 -0.14
CA SER A 65 -4.19 14.79 0.79
C SER A 65 -3.67 14.24 2.12
N HIS A 66 -2.34 14.13 2.30
CA HIS A 66 -1.74 13.44 3.45
C HIS A 66 -0.74 14.31 4.21
N ASP A 67 -0.71 14.15 5.53
CA ASP A 67 0.31 14.72 6.40
C ASP A 67 1.70 14.18 6.09
N ALA A 68 2.74 14.97 6.39
CA ALA A 68 4.15 14.57 6.22
C ALA A 68 4.49 13.22 6.87
N ARG A 69 3.82 12.86 7.97
CA ARG A 69 3.96 11.56 8.63
C ARG A 69 3.56 10.40 7.71
N ARG A 70 2.46 10.53 6.97
CA ARG A 70 1.97 9.48 6.05
C ARG A 70 2.88 9.31 4.85
N ILE A 71 3.50 10.39 4.37
CA ILE A 71 4.55 10.33 3.35
C ILE A 71 5.73 9.48 3.86
N VAL A 72 6.22 9.76 5.07
CA VAL A 72 7.31 8.99 5.69
C VAL A 72 6.92 7.52 5.85
N GLU A 73 5.72 7.24 6.37
CA GLU A 73 5.26 5.85 6.55
C GLU A 73 5.16 5.09 5.22
N THR A 74 4.75 5.76 4.14
CA THR A 74 4.67 5.17 2.79
C THR A 74 6.05 4.81 2.26
N VAL A 75 7.05 5.69 2.45
CA VAL A 75 8.44 5.42 2.06
C VAL A 75 9.04 4.29 2.91
N VAL A 76 8.79 4.29 4.22
CA VAL A 76 9.26 3.23 5.12
C VAL A 76 8.63 1.88 4.75
N MET A 77 7.33 1.85 4.40
CA MET A 77 6.64 0.64 3.96
C MET A 77 7.29 0.05 2.72
N GLU A 78 7.60 0.88 1.72
CA GLU A 78 8.28 0.43 0.51
C GLU A 78 9.64 -0.21 0.83
N GLN A 79 10.45 0.45 1.66
CA GLN A 79 11.75 -0.07 2.06
C GLN A 79 11.61 -1.36 2.88
N PHE A 80 10.65 -1.43 3.79
CA PHE A 80 10.36 -2.62 4.58
C PHE A 80 10.04 -3.81 3.68
N LEU A 81 9.08 -3.65 2.76
CA LEU A 81 8.67 -4.71 1.84
C LEU A 81 9.78 -5.13 0.88
N LYS A 82 10.69 -4.21 0.50
CA LYS A 82 11.83 -4.51 -0.38
C LYS A 82 12.92 -5.34 0.30
N GLN A 83 13.10 -5.19 1.61
CA GLN A 83 14.10 -5.93 2.37
C GLN A 83 13.61 -7.31 2.83
N LEU A 84 12.32 -7.61 2.68
CA LEU A 84 11.77 -8.91 2.99
C LEU A 84 12.16 -9.96 1.93
N PRO A 85 12.36 -11.23 2.33
CA PRO A 85 12.47 -12.34 1.38
C PRO A 85 11.25 -12.38 0.45
N GLU A 86 11.45 -12.71 -0.83
CA GLU A 86 10.42 -12.64 -1.88
C GLU A 86 9.11 -13.32 -1.49
N VAL A 87 9.18 -14.53 -0.91
CA VAL A 87 8.02 -15.30 -0.45
C VAL A 87 7.22 -14.54 0.63
N THR A 88 7.92 -13.96 1.60
CA THR A 88 7.29 -13.17 2.67
C THR A 88 6.75 -11.85 2.13
N ALA A 89 7.48 -11.18 1.23
CA ALA A 89 7.03 -9.94 0.62
C ALA A 89 5.75 -10.14 -0.20
N HIS A 90 5.65 -11.23 -0.96
CA HIS A 90 4.43 -11.60 -1.68
C HIS A 90 3.27 -11.88 -0.71
N TRP A 91 3.51 -12.67 0.33
CA TRP A 91 2.46 -12.96 1.31
C TRP A 91 1.94 -11.70 1.99
N VAL A 92 2.82 -10.77 2.35
CA VAL A 92 2.41 -9.49 2.96
C VAL A 92 1.64 -8.63 1.96
N ARG A 93 2.05 -8.56 0.69
CA ARG A 93 1.31 -7.81 -0.35
C ARG A 93 -0.07 -8.38 -0.63
N ASP A 94 -0.22 -9.71 -0.65
CA ASP A 94 -1.54 -10.37 -0.81
C ASP A 94 -2.52 -9.97 0.30
N ASN A 95 -2.00 -9.72 1.51
CA ASN A 95 -2.80 -9.28 2.65
C ASN A 95 -3.04 -7.75 2.68
N GLN A 96 -2.51 -6.98 1.73
CA GLN A 96 -2.73 -5.54 1.53
C GLN A 96 -2.77 -4.69 2.81
N PRO A 97 -1.67 -4.63 3.59
CA PRO A 97 -1.64 -3.85 4.82
C PRO A 97 -1.88 -2.35 4.55
N ALA A 98 -2.79 -1.74 5.31
CA ALA A 98 -3.03 -0.30 5.27
C ALA A 98 -1.99 0.49 6.10
N THR A 99 -1.36 -0.18 7.08
CA THR A 99 -0.40 0.44 8.00
C THR A 99 0.87 -0.39 8.17
N LEU A 100 1.97 0.25 8.60
CA LEU A 100 3.21 -0.43 8.94
C LEU A 100 3.01 -1.50 10.02
N ASN A 101 2.16 -1.23 11.01
CA ASN A 101 1.86 -2.20 12.07
C ASN A 101 1.19 -3.46 11.51
N GLU A 102 0.25 -3.32 10.58
CA GLU A 102 -0.36 -4.48 9.92
C GLU A 102 0.65 -5.24 9.07
N ALA A 103 1.53 -4.55 8.34
CA ALA A 103 2.59 -5.20 7.57
C ALA A 103 3.53 -6.02 8.47
N ILE A 104 3.90 -5.50 9.64
CA ILE A 104 4.71 -6.22 10.63
C ILE A 104 3.95 -7.44 11.15
N TYR A 105 2.67 -7.27 11.53
CA TYR A 105 1.81 -8.39 11.98
C TYR A 105 1.76 -9.51 10.94
N PHE A 106 1.61 -9.14 9.66
CA PHE A 106 1.60 -10.10 8.56
C PHE A 106 2.95 -10.82 8.41
N VAL A 107 4.07 -10.11 8.48
CA VAL A 107 5.40 -10.73 8.47
C VAL A 107 5.57 -11.73 9.61
N GLU A 108 5.19 -11.37 10.83
CA GLU A 108 5.30 -12.24 12.00
C GLU A 108 4.40 -13.48 11.88
N ARG A 109 3.20 -13.32 11.34
CA ARG A 109 2.28 -14.44 11.08
C ARG A 109 2.84 -15.40 10.05
N HIS A 110 3.38 -14.89 8.94
CA HIS A 110 4.01 -15.72 7.92
C HIS A 110 5.22 -16.48 8.48
N ARG A 111 6.09 -15.79 9.23
CA ARG A 111 7.24 -16.42 9.91
C ARG A 111 6.80 -17.50 10.89
N SER A 112 5.75 -17.24 11.68
CA SER A 112 5.21 -18.20 12.65
C SER A 112 4.53 -19.40 11.99
N SER A 113 4.05 -19.25 10.75
CA SER A 113 3.47 -20.35 9.99
C SER A 113 4.53 -21.25 9.34
N ILE A 114 5.71 -20.71 9.03
CA ILE A 114 6.83 -21.48 8.44
C ILE A 114 7.51 -22.39 9.48
N VAL A 115 7.51 -22.04 10.77
CA VAL A 115 8.13 -22.85 11.83
C VAL A 115 7.33 -24.09 12.26
N VAL A 116 6.14 -24.36 11.71
CA VAL A 116 5.26 -25.45 12.15
C VAL A 116 5.17 -26.64 11.18
N SER A 117 6.20 -26.89 10.37
CA SER A 117 6.36 -28.20 9.69
C SER A 117 7.39 -29.06 10.45
N PRO A 118 6.94 -29.97 11.34
CA PRO A 118 7.83 -31.00 11.87
C PRO A 118 8.11 -32.03 10.78
N HIS A 119 9.40 -32.26 10.52
CA HIS A 119 9.89 -33.50 9.92
C HIS A 119 9.55 -34.68 10.84
#